data_AF-A0A6G4X6P2-F1
#
_entry.id   AF-A0A6G4X6P2-F1
#
_cell.length_a   1.000
_cell.length_b   1.000
_cell.length_c   1.000
_cell.angle_alpha   90.00
_cell.angle_beta   90.00
_cell.angle_gamma   90.00
#
_symmetry.space_group_name_H-M   'P 1'
#
loop_
_entity.id
_entity.type
_entity.pdbx_description
1 polymer ?
#
loop_
_entity_poly.entity_id
_entity_poly.type
_entity_poly.pdbx_seq_one_letter_code
_entity_poly.pdbx_strand_id
1 'polypeptide(L)'
;MPQLPHQASDGASPASAAAQPRPVTPTHQRLAELRGGPEVPPRPLDARALAALAANPGCRRRALLDGAGVDKGALAEALGAPAPFGQSQFAFVRGNAFEARVKAEG
;
A
#
# COMPACT_ATOMS: atom_id res chain seq x y z
N MET A 1 37.21 -5.25 -41.88
CA MET A 1 36.40 -5.81 -40.78
C MET A 1 34.98 -5.29 -40.95
N PRO A 2 34.02 -6.14 -41.35
CA PRO A 2 32.63 -5.72 -41.55
C PRO A 2 31.96 -5.38 -40.22
N GLN A 3 31.28 -4.23 -40.20
CA GLN A 3 30.42 -3.74 -39.14
C GLN A 3 29.20 -4.68 -39.03
N LEU A 4 29.01 -5.33 -37.88
CA LEU A 4 27.77 -6.04 -37.56
C LEU A 4 26.73 -5.04 -37.03
N PRO A 5 25.50 -4.96 -37.59
CA PRO A 5 24.46 -4.10 -37.06
C PRO A 5 23.81 -4.67 -35.78
N HIS A 6 23.47 -3.71 -34.93
CA HIS A 6 22.73 -3.76 -33.68
C HIS A 6 21.39 -4.52 -33.77
N GLN A 7 21.16 -5.47 -32.86
CA GLN A 7 19.85 -6.07 -32.60
C GLN A 7 19.37 -5.61 -31.23
N ALA A 8 18.59 -4.52 -31.21
CA ALA A 8 17.77 -4.18 -30.06
C ALA A 8 16.72 -5.27 -29.92
N SER A 9 16.78 -6.02 -28.82
CA SER A 9 15.71 -6.93 -28.45
C SER A 9 14.56 -6.08 -27.93
N ASP A 10 13.59 -5.79 -28.79
CA ASP A 10 12.29 -5.28 -28.35
C ASP A 10 11.63 -6.37 -27.50
N GLY A 11 11.91 -6.35 -26.20
CA GLY A 11 11.19 -7.08 -25.20
C GLY A 11 9.76 -6.57 -25.21
N ALA A 12 8.91 -7.21 -26.00
CA ALA A 12 7.48 -7.01 -25.98
C ALA A 12 7.00 -7.09 -24.52
N SER A 13 6.64 -5.94 -23.95
CA SER A 13 5.87 -5.88 -22.71
C SER A 13 4.65 -6.76 -22.91
N PRO A 14 4.31 -7.68 -21.99
CA PRO A 14 3.03 -8.36 -22.07
C PRO A 14 1.96 -7.29 -21.86
N ALA A 15 1.40 -6.83 -22.99
CA ALA A 15 0.24 -5.99 -23.02
C ALA A 15 -0.81 -6.62 -22.10
N SER A 16 -1.24 -5.80 -21.13
CA SER A 16 -2.41 -5.96 -20.28
C SER A 16 -3.45 -6.86 -20.94
N ALA A 17 -3.45 -8.14 -20.58
CA ALA A 17 -4.60 -9.00 -20.79
C ALA A 17 -5.76 -8.31 -20.07
N ALA A 18 -6.66 -7.71 -20.84
CA ALA A 18 -7.80 -6.98 -20.33
C ALA A 18 -8.55 -7.90 -19.36
N ALA A 19 -8.39 -7.63 -18.06
CA ALA A 19 -9.06 -8.38 -17.01
C ALA A 19 -10.55 -8.13 -17.19
N GLN A 20 -11.27 -9.16 -17.61
CA GLN A 20 -12.73 -9.13 -17.68
C GLN A 20 -13.26 -8.63 -16.32
N PRO A 21 -14.28 -7.75 -16.30
CA PRO A 21 -14.78 -7.20 -15.05
C PRO A 21 -15.28 -8.36 -14.17
N ARG A 22 -14.55 -8.62 -13.08
CA ARG A 22 -14.97 -9.64 -12.10
C ARG A 22 -16.31 -9.21 -11.51
N PRO A 23 -17.26 -10.14 -11.34
CA PRO A 23 -18.53 -9.82 -10.70
C PRO A 23 -18.26 -9.21 -9.32
N VAL A 24 -18.80 -8.02 -9.08
CA VAL A 24 -18.70 -7.32 -7.80
C VAL A 24 -19.49 -8.12 -6.76
N THR A 25 -18.79 -8.63 -5.76
CA THR A 25 -19.43 -9.32 -4.64
C THR A 25 -20.07 -8.30 -3.68
N PRO A 26 -21.08 -8.70 -2.88
CA PRO A 26 -21.65 -7.83 -1.85
C PRO A 26 -20.59 -7.28 -0.88
N THR A 27 -19.55 -8.08 -0.59
CA THR A 27 -18.40 -7.64 0.21
C THR A 27 -17.61 -6.54 -0.48
N HIS A 28 -17.32 -6.67 -1.78
CA HIS A 28 -16.62 -5.64 -2.55
C HIS A 28 -17.41 -4.33 -2.62
N GLN A 29 -18.74 -4.41 -2.73
CA GLN A 29 -19.62 -3.23 -2.69
C GLN A 29 -19.54 -2.53 -1.33
N ARG A 30 -19.66 -3.26 -0.21
CA ARG A 30 -19.55 -2.67 1.14
C ARG A 30 -18.19 -2.02 1.39
N LEU A 31 -17.11 -2.62 0.90
CA LEU A 31 -15.77 -2.02 0.98
C LEU A 31 -15.66 -0.75 0.11
N ALA A 32 -16.40 -0.67 -1.00
CA ALA A 32 -16.49 0.53 -1.82
C ALA A 32 -17.23 1.66 -1.12
N GLU A 33 -18.37 1.37 -0.50
CA GLU A 33 -19.11 2.34 0.32
C GLU A 33 -18.22 2.95 1.41
N LEU A 34 -17.43 2.13 2.11
CA LEU A 34 -16.53 2.60 3.18
C LEU A 34 -15.44 3.58 2.71
N ARG A 35 -15.06 3.56 1.43
CA ARG A 35 -14.09 4.52 0.85
C ARG A 35 -14.74 5.70 0.13
N GLY A 36 -16.07 5.81 0.14
CA GLY A 36 -16.81 6.91 -0.50
C GLY A 36 -17.54 6.53 -1.79
N GLY A 37 -17.70 5.25 -2.08
CA GLY A 37 -18.50 4.74 -3.20
C GLY A 37 -17.70 3.96 -4.25
N PRO A 38 -18.40 3.39 -5.26
CA PRO A 38 -17.78 2.58 -6.31
C PRO A 38 -16.81 3.38 -7.20
N GLU A 39 -17.10 4.67 -7.42
CA GLU A 39 -16.31 5.57 -8.28
C GLU A 39 -14.96 5.99 -7.65
N VAL A 40 -14.80 5.82 -6.34
CA VAL A 40 -13.53 6.10 -5.67
C VAL A 40 -12.64 4.86 -5.86
N PRO A 41 -11.46 4.97 -6.52
CA PRO A 41 -10.56 3.83 -6.63
C PRO A 41 -9.96 3.48 -5.26
N PRO A 42 -9.82 2.19 -4.91
CA PRO A 42 -9.17 1.80 -3.66
C PRO A 42 -7.69 2.19 -3.70
N ARG A 43 -7.18 2.76 -2.61
CA ARG A 43 -5.74 2.99 -2.46
C ARG A 43 -5.00 1.66 -2.35
N PRO A 44 -3.88 1.47 -3.08
CA PRO A 44 -3.09 0.26 -2.98
C PRO A 44 -2.45 0.14 -1.60
N LEU A 45 -2.26 -1.10 -1.17
CA LEU A 45 -1.53 -1.39 0.06
C LEU A 45 -0.03 -1.24 -0.18
N ASP A 46 0.60 -0.31 0.54
CA ASP A 46 2.06 -0.16 0.51
C ASP A 46 2.74 -0.97 1.63
N ALA A 47 4.08 -1.04 1.59
CA ALA A 47 4.87 -1.74 2.59
C ALA A 47 4.63 -1.21 4.02
N ARG A 48 4.35 0.10 4.15
CA ARG A 48 4.08 0.73 5.44
C ARG A 48 2.74 0.28 6.02
N ALA A 49 1.70 0.19 5.19
CA ALA A 49 0.39 -0.33 5.55
C ALA A 49 0.46 -1.80 5.96
N LEU A 50 1.20 -2.62 5.19
CA LEU A 50 1.45 -4.02 5.54
C LEU A 50 2.17 -4.17 6.88
N ALA A 51 3.27 -3.43 7.08
CA ALA A 51 4.00 -3.45 8.34
C ALA A 51 3.13 -2.97 9.52
N ALA A 52 2.29 -1.95 9.31
CA ALA A 52 1.35 -1.48 10.32
C ALA A 52 0.29 -2.54 10.65
N LEU A 53 -0.22 -3.27 9.68
CA LEU A 53 -1.17 -4.36 9.88
C LEU A 53 -0.53 -5.53 10.63
N ALA A 54 0.68 -5.93 10.25
CA ALA A 54 1.44 -6.99 10.91
C ALA A 54 1.79 -6.65 12.37
N ALA A 55 2.08 -5.37 12.66
CA ALA A 55 2.31 -4.91 14.03
C ALA A 55 1.01 -4.78 14.85
N ASN A 56 -0.17 -4.81 14.21
CA ASN A 56 -1.48 -4.64 14.86
C ASN A 56 -2.50 -5.71 14.40
N PRO A 57 -2.21 -7.02 14.54
CA PRO A 57 -3.00 -8.08 13.91
C PRO A 57 -4.44 -8.20 14.46
N GLY A 58 -4.69 -7.72 15.69
CA GLY A 58 -6.02 -7.72 16.30
C GLY A 58 -6.88 -6.47 16.01
N CYS A 59 -6.31 -5.44 15.37
CA CYS A 59 -7.03 -4.18 15.17
C CYS A 59 -7.97 -4.26 13.96
N ARG A 60 -9.20 -4.76 14.18
CA ARG A 60 -10.23 -4.92 13.14
C ARG A 60 -10.49 -3.66 12.32
N ARG A 61 -10.52 -2.50 12.98
CA ARG A 61 -10.69 -1.19 12.30
C ARG A 61 -9.56 -0.93 11.31
N ARG A 62 -8.32 -1.27 11.68
CA ARG A 62 -7.15 -1.08 10.81
C ARG A 62 -7.25 -1.98 9.58
N ALA A 63 -7.49 -3.27 9.80
CA ALA A 63 -7.67 -4.26 8.75
C ALA A 63 -8.79 -3.87 7.77
N LEU A 64 -9.93 -3.38 8.29
CA LEU A 64 -11.05 -2.94 7.46
C LEU A 64 -10.69 -1.73 6.58
N LEU A 65 -10.08 -0.69 7.17
CA LEU A 65 -9.68 0.50 6.41
C LEU A 65 -8.58 0.21 5.39
N ASP A 66 -7.66 -0.71 5.71
CA ASP A 66 -6.60 -1.18 4.80
C ASP A 66 -7.20 -2.01 3.65
N GLY A 67 -8.07 -2.97 3.96
CA GLY A 67 -8.74 -3.82 2.96
C GLY A 67 -9.74 -3.08 2.06
N ALA A 68 -10.37 -2.02 2.57
CA ALA A 68 -11.23 -1.14 1.77
C ALA A 68 -10.44 -0.17 0.87
N GLY A 69 -9.14 0.02 1.12
CA GLY A 69 -8.32 0.99 0.39
C GLY A 69 -8.70 2.44 0.70
N VAL A 70 -9.07 2.75 1.94
CA VAL A 70 -9.46 4.10 2.36
C VAL A 70 -8.24 5.03 2.38
N ASP A 71 -8.40 6.27 1.93
CA ASP A 71 -7.41 7.31 2.18
C ASP A 71 -7.40 7.71 3.66
N LYS A 72 -6.49 7.09 4.42
CA LYS A 72 -6.35 7.31 5.85
C LYS A 72 -5.83 8.71 6.21
N GLY A 73 -5.15 9.38 5.29
CA GLY A 73 -4.69 10.76 5.47
C GLY A 73 -5.87 11.72 5.41
N ALA A 74 -6.62 11.69 4.31
CA ALA A 74 -7.83 12.49 4.14
C ALA A 74 -8.88 12.20 5.24
N LEU A 75 -9.03 10.94 5.64
CA LEU A 75 -9.90 10.58 6.76
C LEU A 75 -9.44 11.22 8.08
N ALA A 76 -8.14 11.20 8.37
CA ALA A 76 -7.60 11.80 9.59
C ALA A 76 -7.78 13.33 9.61
N GLU A 77 -7.62 13.98 8.46
CA GLU A 77 -7.92 15.42 8.30
C GLU A 77 -9.40 15.72 8.55
N ALA A 78 -10.31 14.97 7.92
CA ALA A 78 -11.75 15.14 8.11
C ALA A 78 -12.21 14.90 9.56
N LEU A 79 -11.49 14.05 10.30
CA LEU A 79 -11.73 13.79 11.72
C LEU A 79 -11.06 14.80 12.67
N GLY A 80 -10.34 15.81 12.14
CA GLY A 80 -9.63 16.81 12.95
C GLY A 80 -8.41 16.26 13.69
N ALA A 81 -7.87 15.11 13.26
CA ALA A 81 -6.70 14.47 13.86
C ALA A 81 -5.61 14.21 12.81
N PRO A 82 -5.15 15.25 12.07
CA PRO A 82 -4.15 15.07 11.03
C PRO A 82 -2.84 14.54 11.61
N ALA A 83 -2.16 13.69 10.85
CA ALA A 83 -0.84 13.23 11.25
C ALA A 83 0.13 14.43 11.30
N PRO A 84 0.94 14.58 12.36
CA PRO A 84 1.91 15.66 12.42
C PRO A 84 2.94 15.51 11.30
N PHE A 85 3.26 16.62 10.63
CA PHE A 85 4.38 16.67 9.70
C PHE A 85 5.70 16.66 10.47
N GLY A 86 6.72 16.02 9.90
CA GLY A 86 8.07 15.95 10.45
C GLY A 86 8.50 14.55 10.88
N GLN A 87 9.55 14.50 11.70
CA GLN A 87 10.18 13.24 12.09
C GLN A 87 9.39 12.55 13.22
N SER A 88 9.01 11.29 13.00
CA SER A 88 8.30 10.50 14.00
C SER A 88 9.27 9.95 15.05
N GLN A 89 9.12 10.36 16.31
CA GLN A 89 9.88 9.78 17.43
C GLN A 89 9.76 8.26 17.51
N PHE A 90 8.56 7.73 17.24
CA PHE A 90 8.34 6.29 17.16
C PHE A 90 9.16 5.63 16.03
N ALA A 91 9.28 6.29 14.87
CA ALA A 91 10.12 5.78 13.78
C ALA A 91 11.60 5.76 14.16
N PHE A 92 12.11 6.80 14.82
CA PHE A 92 13.49 6.82 15.32
C PHE A 92 13.76 5.71 16.32
N VAL A 93 12.91 5.57 17.33
CA VAL A 93 13.08 4.53 18.37
C VAL A 93 13.08 3.15 17.75
N ARG A 94 12.16 2.86 16.82
CA ARG A 94 12.14 1.56 16.13
C ARG A 94 13.32 1.36 15.20
N GLY A 95 13.77 2.40 14.50
CA GLY A 95 14.97 2.35 13.66
C GLY A 95 16.20 1.99 14.47
N ASN A 96 16.43 2.69 15.58
CA ASN A 96 17.56 2.43 16.48
C ASN A 96 17.50 1.01 17.07
N ALA A 97 16.31 0.56 17.47
CA ALA A 97 16.12 -0.80 17.99
C ALA A 97 16.40 -1.86 16.91
N PHE A 98 15.95 -1.63 15.67
CA PHE A 98 16.25 -2.51 14.55
C PHE A 98 17.76 -2.57 14.28
N GLU A 99 18.43 -1.41 14.18
CA GLU A 99 19.87 -1.36 13.98
C GLU A 99 20.65 -2.09 15.07
N ALA A 100 20.25 -1.93 16.34
CA ALA A 100 20.87 -2.62 17.46
C ALA A 100 20.73 -4.15 17.34
N ARG A 101 19.56 -4.64 16.94
CA ARG A 101 19.31 -6.07 16.75
C ARG A 101 20.12 -6.65 15.60
N VAL A 102 20.13 -6.00 14.43
CA VAL A 102 20.94 -6.44 13.29
C VAL A 102 22.42 -6.49 13.65
N LYS A 103 22.93 -5.48 14.37
CA LYS A 103 24.32 -5.47 14.85
C LYS A 103 24.64 -6.62 15.83
N ALA A 104 23.66 -7.10 16.58
CA ALA A 104 23.84 -8.19 17.54
C ALA A 104 23.66 -9.58 16.93
N GLU A 105 22.77 -9.73 15.94
CA GLU A 105 22.31 -11.04 15.43
C GLU A 105 22.79 -11.38 14.01
N GLY A 106 23.27 -10.40 13.21
CA GLY A 106 23.84 -10.62 11.88
C GLY A 106 22.82 -10.80 10.77
#